data_AF-A0A450XH73-F1
#
_entry.id   AF-A0A450XH73-F1
#
_cell.length_a   1.000
_cell.length_b   1.000
_cell.length_c   1.000
_cell.angle_alpha   90.00
_cell.angle_beta   90.00
_cell.angle_gamma   90.00
#
_symmetry.space_group_name_H-M   'P 1'
#
loop_
_entity.id
_entity.type
_entity.pdbx_description
1 polymer ?
#
loop_
_entity_poly.entity_id
_entity_poly.type
_entity_poly.pdbx_seq_one_letter_code
_entity_poly.pdbx_strand_id
1 'polypeptide(L)' 'NEKHRHSAIGYVTPEQRHRGQDAALLEKRKELYEATRAKNPLRWSGKTRNWNPVNEVWLNPPKEIRAKE' A
#
# COMPACT_ATOMS: atom_id res chain seq x y z
N ASN A 1 -4.65 -2.37 16.87
CA ASN A 1 -3.70 -1.92 15.82
C ASN A 1 -2.87 -3.04 15.19
N GLU A 2 -2.96 -4.29 15.64
CA GLU A 2 -2.08 -5.36 15.16
C GLU A 2 -2.74 -6.38 14.23
N LYS A 3 -4.08 -6.42 14.18
CA LYS A 3 -4.83 -7.44 13.44
C LYS A 3 -5.26 -6.99 12.06
N HIS A 4 -5.87 -5.81 11.98
CA HIS A 4 -6.47 -5.31 10.75
C HIS A 4 -5.43 -4.60 9.88
N ARG A 5 -5.40 -4.96 8.61
CA ARG A 5 -4.57 -4.34 7.59
C ARG A 5 -5.40 -3.29 6.86
N HIS A 6 -4.88 -2.06 6.79
CA HIS A 6 -5.63 -0.93 6.23
C HIS A 6 -5.18 -0.68 4.79
N SER A 7 -6.14 -0.61 3.86
CA SER A 7 -5.88 -0.43 2.43
C SER A 7 -5.18 0.90 2.12
N ALA A 8 -5.51 1.96 2.86
CA ALA A 8 -4.92 3.30 2.71
C ALA A 8 -3.40 3.32 2.95
N ILE A 9 -2.87 2.39 3.73
CA ILE A 9 -1.43 2.25 4.01
C ILE A 9 -0.83 1.01 3.35
N GLY A 10 -1.43 0.55 2.24
CA GLY A 10 -0.88 -0.58 1.47
C GLY A 10 -1.07 -1.93 2.16
N TYR A 11 -2.16 -2.12 2.92
CA TYR A 11 -2.48 -3.36 3.64
C TYR A 11 -1.38 -3.79 4.62
N VAL A 12 -0.83 -2.83 5.37
CA VAL A 12 -0.09 -3.10 6.61
C VAL A 12 -0.97 -2.75 7.80
N THR A 13 -0.59 -3.22 8.98
CA THR A 13 -1.28 -2.83 10.21
C THR A 13 -0.78 -1.46 10.67
N PRO A 14 -1.58 -0.66 11.39
CA PRO A 14 -1.11 0.61 11.92
C PRO A 14 0.12 0.43 12.81
N GLU A 15 0.20 -0.67 13.56
CA GLU A 15 1.36 -1.00 14.38
C GLU A 15 2.62 -1.29 13.55
N GLN A 16 2.51 -2.07 12.46
CA GLN A 16 3.63 -2.33 11.55
C GLN A 16 4.19 -1.04 10.95
N ARG A 17 3.30 -0.12 10.56
CA ARG A 17 3.68 1.20 10.07
C ARG A 17 4.34 2.04 11.17
N HIS A 18 3.78 2.04 12.38
CA HIS A 18 4.35 2.78 13.50
C HIS A 18 5.77 2.31 13.84
N ARG A 19 6.04 1.01 13.69
CA ARG A 19 7.38 0.42 13.86
C ARG A 19 8.29 0.57 12.63
N GLY A 20 7.85 1.25 11.56
CA GLY A 20 8.61 1.44 10.32
C GLY A 20 8.84 0.15 9.51
N GLN A 21 8.05 -0.90 9.76
CA GLN A 21 8.17 -2.20 9.07
C GLN A 21 7.45 -2.22 7.71
N ASP A 22 6.64 -1.19 7.44
CA ASP A 22 5.81 -1.10 6.25
C ASP A 22 6.63 -1.01 4.96
N ALA A 23 7.70 -0.23 4.92
CA ALA A 23 8.55 -0.08 3.74
C ALA A 23 9.07 -1.44 3.23
N ALA A 24 9.68 -2.23 4.11
CA ALA A 24 10.22 -3.55 3.75
C ALA A 24 9.13 -4.56 3.37
N LEU A 25 7.95 -4.50 4.02
CA LEU A 25 6.80 -5.36 3.66
C LEU A 25 6.24 -5.01 2.28
N LEU A 26 6.19 -3.72 1.96
CA LEU A 26 5.69 -3.20 0.70
C LEU A 26 6.63 -3.49 -0.46
N GLU A 27 7.95 -3.36 -0.25
CA GLU A 27 8.97 -3.75 -1.23
C GLU A 27 8.88 -5.24 -1.61
N LYS A 28 8.81 -6.13 -0.61
CA LYS A 28 8.62 -7.57 -0.86
C LYS A 28 7.35 -7.88 -1.65
N ARG A 29 6.26 -7.14 -1.41
CA ARG A 29 5.01 -7.29 -2.17
C ARG A 29 5.17 -6.82 -3.62
N LYS A 30 5.90 -5.73 -3.83
CA LYS A 30 6.21 -5.22 -5.16
C LYS A 30 6.95 -6.28 -5.99
N GLU A 31 8.04 -6.82 -5.46
CA GLU A 31 8.84 -7.86 -6.10
C GLU A 31 7.99 -9.10 -6.44
N LEU A 32 7.18 -9.58 -5.50
CA LEU A 32 6.32 -10.74 -5.71
C LEU A 32 5.31 -10.49 -6.84
N TYR A 33 4.69 -9.32 -6.87
CA TYR A 33 3.70 -8.96 -7.89
C TYR A 33 4.35 -8.81 -9.26
N GLU A 34 5.53 -8.18 -9.33
CA GLU A 34 6.29 -8.03 -10.57
C GLU A 34 6.74 -9.40 -11.11
N ALA A 35 7.29 -10.27 -10.26
CA ALA A 35 7.67 -11.62 -10.63
C ALA A 35 6.47 -12.46 -11.11
N THR A 36 5.33 -12.35 -10.42
CA THR A 36 4.11 -13.09 -10.78
C THR A 36 3.50 -12.57 -12.09
N ARG A 37 3.55 -11.26 -12.32
CA ARG A 37 3.14 -10.65 -13.59
C ARG A 37 4.05 -11.09 -14.75
N ALA A 38 5.36 -11.11 -14.54
CA ALA A 38 6.31 -11.59 -15.54
C ALA A 38 6.07 -13.06 -15.91
N LYS A 39 5.71 -13.91 -14.93
CA LYS A 39 5.41 -15.33 -15.17
C LYS A 39 4.14 -15.57 -15.99
N ASN A 40 3.08 -14.80 -15.75
CA ASN A 40 1.78 -15.02 -16.39
C ASN A 40 1.14 -13.70 -16.86
N PRO A 41 1.71 -13.02 -17.88
CA PRO A 41 1.29 -11.67 -18.26
C PRO A 41 -0.18 -11.61 -18.73
N LEU A 42 -0.69 -12.67 -19.39
CA LEU A 42 -2.07 -12.75 -19.89
C LEU A 42 -3.14 -12.66 -18.78
N ARG A 43 -2.79 -13.02 -17.54
CA ARG A 43 -3.70 -12.90 -16.38
C ARG A 43 -3.89 -11.44 -15.94
N TRP A 44 -3.00 -10.54 -16.34
CA TRP A 44 -2.99 -9.16 -15.87
C TRP A 44 -3.50 -8.22 -16.96
N SER A 45 -4.60 -7.53 -16.69
CA SER A 45 -5.16 -6.52 -17.60
C SER A 45 -4.31 -5.24 -17.68
N GLY A 46 -3.32 -5.06 -16.80
CA GLY A 46 -2.51 -3.85 -16.76
C GLY A 46 -1.33 -3.90 -15.80
N LYS A 47 -1.03 -2.74 -15.20
CA LYS A 47 0.05 -2.59 -14.21
C LYS A 47 -0.29 -3.31 -12.91
N THR A 48 0.74 -3.69 -12.16
CA THR A 48 0.58 -4.20 -10.79
C THR A 48 0.04 -3.10 -9.88
N ARG A 49 -0.53 -3.51 -8.73
CA ARG A 49 -0.94 -2.55 -7.70
C ARG A 49 0.27 -1.70 -7.27
N ASN A 50 0.05 -0.41 -7.04
CA ASN A 50 1.07 0.47 -6.48
C ASN A 50 1.37 0.03 -5.04
N TRP A 51 2.59 -0.46 -4.82
CA TRP A 51 3.11 -0.87 -3.52
C TRP A 51 4.11 0.14 -2.96
N ASN A 52 4.17 1.37 -3.48
CA ASN A 52 5.01 2.39 -2.87
C ASN A 52 4.47 2.78 -1.48
N PRO A 53 5.35 3.12 -0.51
CA PRO A 53 4.95 3.64 0.78
C PRO A 53 4.06 4.88 0.64
N VAL A 54 3.05 4.98 1.50
CA VAL A 54 2.16 6.14 1.56
C VAL A 54 2.58 6.99 2.75
N ASN A 55 3.02 8.22 2.48
CA ASN A 55 3.58 9.10 3.51
C ASN A 55 2.51 9.65 4.46
N GLU A 56 1.34 10.00 3.94
CA GLU A 56 0.27 10.60 4.73
C GLU A 56 -1.07 9.96 4.39
N VAL A 57 -1.85 9.65 5.42
CA VAL A 57 -3.23 9.17 5.29
C VAL A 57 -4.07 9.84 6.34
N TRP A 58 -5.31 10.15 5.99
CA TRP A 58 -6.25 10.82 6.88
C TRP A 58 -7.43 9.90 7.17
N LEU A 59 -7.76 9.70 8.45
CA LEU A 59 -9.06 9.12 8.82
C LEU A 59 -10.17 10.16 8.63
N ASN A 60 -9.87 11.41 8.99
CA ASN A 60 -10.70 12.58 8.78
C ASN A 60 -9.80 13.70 8.27
N PRO A 61 -9.77 13.98 6.96
CA PRO A 61 -8.91 15.03 6.41
C PRO A 61 -9.35 16.42 6.90
N PRO A 62 -8.42 17.36 7.06
CA PRO A 62 -8.72 18.75 7.38
C PRO A 62 -9.51 19.40 6.23
N LYS A 63 -10.28 20.45 6.55
CA LYS A 63 -11.15 21.14 5.58
C LYS A 63 -10.39 21.59 4.31
N GLU A 64 -9.15 22.02 4.48
CA GLU A 64 -8.28 22.48 3.39
C GLU A 64 -7.89 21.37 2.41
N ILE A 65 -7.78 20.13 2.88
CA ILE A 65 -7.50 18.96 2.02
C ILE A 65 -8.79 18.46 1.38
N ARG A 66 -9.91 18.45 2.12
CA ARG A 66 -11.24 18.08 1.58
C ARG A 66 -11.69 18.96 0.41
N ALA A 67 -11.32 20.24 0.41
CA ALA A 67 -11.70 21.17 -0.65
C ALA A 67 -10.84 21.05 -1.93
N LYS A 68 -9.77 20.25 -1.89
CA LYS A 68 -8.85 20.01 -3.02
C LYS A 68 -9.09 18.67 -3.72
N GLU A 69 -9.90 17.80 -3.15
CA GLU A 69 -10.40 16.56 -3.77
C GLU A 69 -11.66 16.83 -4.59
#